data_AF-A0A8H6INL9-F1
#
_entry.id   AF-A0A8H6INL9-F1
#
_cell.length_a   1.000
_cell.length_b   1.000
_cell.length_c   1.000
_cell.angle_alpha   90.00
_cell.angle_beta   90.00
_cell.angle_gamma   90.00
#
_symmetry.space_group_name_H-M   'P 1'
#
loop_
_entity.id
_entity.type
_entity.pdbx_description
1 polymer ?
#
loop_
_entity_poly.entity_id
_entity_poly.type
_entity_poly.pdbx_seq_one_letter_code
_entity_poly.pdbx_strand_id
1 'polypeptide(L)'
;MYERALQGKEKTWGPDHTSTLSTVNNLGNLYKAQGRLKEAEAMYERALQGYEKALESDTLRTYVPALNTLNNLGLFLQRKSQFFHLLQMAHPVGA
;
A
#
# COMPACT_ATOMS: atom_id res chain seq x y z
N MET A 1 4.34 -15.55 7.67
CA MET A 1 3.61 -16.37 6.66
C MET A 1 3.57 -15.67 5.30
N TYR A 2 3.12 -14.41 5.23
CA TYR A 2 3.06 -13.65 3.96
C TYR A 2 4.41 -13.41 3.28
N GLU A 3 5.50 -13.20 4.02
CA GLU A 3 6.84 -13.03 3.43
C GLU A 3 7.36 -14.29 2.71
N ARG A 4 7.14 -15.48 3.29
CA ARG A 4 7.48 -16.75 2.63
C ARG A 4 6.61 -17.00 1.40
N ALA A 5 5.33 -16.65 1.46
CA ALA A 5 4.43 -16.73 0.32
C ALA A 5 4.85 -15.76 -0.80
N LEU A 6 5.32 -14.56 -0.44
CA LEU A 6 5.80 -13.57 -1.39
C LEU A 6 7.05 -14.07 -2.13
N GLN A 7 8.07 -14.57 -1.42
CA GLN A 7 9.28 -15.10 -2.05
C GLN A 7 8.98 -16.26 -3.02
N GLY A 8 8.06 -17.16 -2.65
CA GLY A 8 7.63 -18.26 -3.53
C GLY A 8 6.94 -17.75 -4.80
N LYS A 9 6.04 -16.77 -4.67
CA LYS A 9 5.33 -16.18 -5.80
C LYS A 9 6.22 -15.36 -6.72
N GLU A 10 7.14 -14.56 -6.16
CA GLU A 10 8.12 -13.79 -6.93
C GLU A 10 9.01 -14.72 -7.77
N LYS A 11 9.48 -15.82 -7.18
CA LYS A 11 10.32 -16.81 -7.88
C LYS A 11 9.58 -17.52 -9.01
N THR A 12 8.30 -17.77 -8.83
CA THR A 12 7.54 -18.64 -9.74
C THR A 12 6.85 -17.82 -10.84
N TRP A 13 6.29 -16.65 -10.51
CA TRP A 13 5.39 -15.88 -11.37
C TRP A 13 5.95 -14.47 -11.66
N GLY A 14 7.00 -14.04 -10.95
CA GLY A 14 7.60 -12.72 -11.07
C GLY A 14 7.04 -11.68 -10.09
N PRO A 15 7.76 -10.57 -9.89
CA PRO A 15 7.39 -9.53 -8.93
C PRO A 15 6.14 -8.74 -9.35
N ASP A 16 5.89 -8.60 -10.65
CA ASP A 16 4.78 -7.80 -11.19
C ASP A 16 3.51 -8.63 -11.41
N HIS A 17 3.52 -9.94 -11.13
CA HIS A 17 2.33 -10.74 -11.31
C HIS A 17 1.23 -10.36 -10.32
N THR A 18 -0.01 -10.20 -10.78
CA THR A 18 -1.18 -9.75 -9.98
C THR A 18 -1.38 -10.51 -8.66
N SER A 19 -1.17 -11.84 -8.65
CA SER A 19 -1.22 -12.67 -7.45
C SER A 19 -0.05 -12.47 -6.48
N THR A 20 1.12 -12.07 -6.98
CA THR A 20 2.28 -11.64 -6.18
C THR A 20 1.96 -10.30 -5.52
N LEU A 21 1.47 -9.33 -6.29
CA LEU A 21 1.07 -8.00 -5.83
C LEU A 21 -0.06 -8.05 -4.78
N SER A 22 -1.02 -8.96 -4.92
CA SER A 22 -2.06 -9.19 -3.92
C SER A 22 -1.46 -9.63 -2.57
N THR A 23 -0.36 -10.40 -2.62
CA THR A 23 0.36 -10.84 -1.42
C THR A 23 1.12 -9.70 -0.77
N VAL A 24 1.70 -8.80 -1.58
CA VAL A 24 2.33 -7.56 -1.10
C VAL A 24 1.29 -6.66 -0.40
N ASN A 25 0.11 -6.45 -0.98
CA ASN A 25 -0.98 -5.68 -0.35
C ASN A 25 -1.41 -6.31 0.99
N ASN A 26 -1.51 -7.63 1.08
CA ASN A 26 -1.84 -8.31 2.34
C ASN A 26 -0.75 -8.15 3.40
N LEU A 27 0.52 -8.03 2.99
CA LEU A 27 1.61 -7.68 3.89
C LEU A 27 1.48 -6.24 4.42
N GLY A 28 1.07 -5.30 3.55
CA GLY A 28 0.72 -3.94 3.97
C GLY A 28 -0.39 -3.91 5.02
N ASN A 29 -1.46 -4.70 4.84
CA ASN A 29 -2.53 -4.85 5.82
C ASN A 29 -2.03 -5.39 7.17
N LEU A 30 -1.14 -6.38 7.14
CA LEU A 30 -0.54 -6.92 8.35
C LEU A 30 0.28 -5.86 9.10
N TYR A 31 1.12 -5.10 8.38
CA TYR A 31 1.91 -4.02 9.00
C TYR A 31 1.04 -2.89 9.54
N LYS A 32 -0.05 -2.54 8.84
CA LYS A 32 -1.04 -1.58 9.33
C LYS A 32 -1.66 -2.06 10.65
N ALA A 33 -2.04 -3.33 10.75
CA ALA A 33 -2.61 -3.92 11.97
C ALA A 33 -1.60 -3.93 13.14
N GLN A 34 -0.30 -4.01 12.84
CA GLN A 34 0.79 -3.93 13.83
C GLN A 34 1.17 -2.49 14.22
N GLY A 35 0.52 -1.46 13.64
CA GLY A 35 0.90 -0.06 13.85
C GLY A 35 2.17 0.37 13.11
N ARG A 36 2.74 -0.52 12.27
CA ARG A 36 3.96 -0.29 11.48
C ARG A 36 3.61 0.46 10.20
N LEU A 37 3.18 1.70 10.37
CA LEU A 37 2.58 2.50 9.32
C LEU A 37 3.53 2.72 8.12
N LYS A 38 4.81 3.06 8.35
CA LYS A 38 5.79 3.28 7.26
C LYS A 38 5.99 2.04 6.38
N GLU A 39 6.00 0.86 6.99
CA GLU A 39 6.20 -0.39 6.26
C GLU A 39 4.93 -0.83 5.53
N ALA A 40 3.76 -0.51 6.08
CA ALA A 40 2.49 -0.68 5.37
C ALA A 40 2.43 0.19 4.11
N GLU A 41 2.82 1.47 4.21
CA GLU A 41 2.88 2.42 3.09
C GLU A 41 3.78 1.87 1.97
N ALA A 42 5.01 1.47 2.29
CA ALA A 42 5.94 0.90 1.32
C ALA A 42 5.39 -0.34 0.59
N MET A 43 4.63 -1.19 1.29
CA MET A 43 4.00 -2.36 0.67
C MET A 43 2.85 -1.97 -0.26
N TYR A 44 2.01 -1.01 0.14
CA TYR A 44 0.92 -0.55 -0.73
C TYR A 44 1.43 0.16 -1.98
N GLU A 45 2.48 1.00 -1.85
CA GLU A 45 3.12 1.65 -3.00
C GLU A 45 3.71 0.64 -3.98
N ARG A 46 4.43 -0.36 -3.47
CA ARG A 46 5.00 -1.43 -4.29
C ARG A 46 3.91 -2.22 -5.03
N ALA A 47 2.81 -2.56 -4.34
CA ALA A 47 1.69 -3.27 -4.94
C ALA A 47 1.02 -2.42 -6.04
N LEU A 48 0.84 -1.12 -5.81
CA LEU A 48 0.23 -0.21 -6.77
C LEU A 48 1.07 -0.07 -8.05
N GLN A 49 2.36 0.20 -7.92
CA GLN A 49 3.27 0.31 -9.07
C GLN A 49 3.32 -0.98 -9.90
N GLY A 50 3.28 -2.14 -9.24
CA GLY A 50 3.20 -3.41 -9.96
C GLY A 50 1.86 -3.58 -10.66
N TYR A 51 0.74 -3.16 -10.06
CA TYR A 51 -0.57 -3.25 -10.70
C TYR A 51 -0.65 -2.32 -11.92
N GLU A 52 -0.06 -1.13 -11.85
CA GLU A 52 0.03 -0.19 -12.99
C GLU A 52 0.87 -0.75 -14.14
N LYS A 53 1.87 -1.59 -13.85
CA LYS A 53 2.67 -2.27 -14.87
C LYS A 53 1.98 -3.50 -15.44
N ALA A 54 1.27 -4.25 -14.61
CA ALA A 54 0.65 -5.52 -14.97
C ALA A 54 -0.73 -5.36 -15.61
N LEU A 55 -1.43 -4.27 -15.31
CA LEU A 55 -2.75 -3.94 -15.82
C LEU A 55 -2.67 -2.63 -16.60
N GLU A 56 -3.30 -2.58 -17.77
CA GLU A 56 -3.51 -1.31 -18.45
C GLU A 56 -4.35 -0.39 -17.55
N SER A 57 -4.05 0.92 -17.55
CA SER A 57 -4.63 1.91 -16.64
C SER A 57 -6.16 1.85 -16.53
N ASP A 58 -6.86 1.48 -17.61
CA ASP A 58 -8.31 1.37 -17.65
C ASP A 58 -8.85 0.13 -16.90
N THR A 59 -8.08 -0.97 -16.84
CA THR A 59 -8.47 -2.19 -16.11
C THR A 59 -8.13 -2.12 -14.63
N LEU A 60 -7.25 -1.21 -14.23
CA LEU A 60 -6.83 -1.03 -12.84
C LEU A 60 -7.98 -0.58 -11.93
N ARG A 61 -8.91 0.23 -12.45
CA ARG A 61 -10.11 0.70 -11.73
C ARG A 61 -11.21 -0.35 -11.62
N THR A 62 -11.17 -1.42 -12.40
CA THR A 62 -12.18 -2.50 -12.35
C THR A 62 -11.66 -3.73 -11.61
N TYR A 63 -10.34 -3.82 -11.38
CA TYR A 63 -9.73 -4.91 -10.63
C TYR A 63 -9.81 -4.67 -9.11
N VAL A 64 -10.70 -5.41 -8.45
CA VAL A 64 -11.01 -5.29 -7.01
C VAL A 64 -9.77 -5.27 -6.10
N PRO A 65 -8.73 -6.09 -6.30
CA PRO A 65 -7.52 -6.01 -5.47
C PRO A 65 -6.72 -4.71 -5.63
N ALA A 66 -6.68 -4.13 -6.83
CA ALA A 66 -6.03 -2.83 -7.05
C ALA A 66 -6.83 -1.70 -6.39
N LEU A 67 -8.16 -1.72 -6.49
CA LEU A 67 -9.04 -0.78 -5.77
C LEU A 67 -8.88 -0.85 -4.24
N ASN A 68 -8.76 -2.06 -3.68
CA ASN A 68 -8.52 -2.22 -2.25
C ASN A 68 -7.16 -1.65 -1.83
N THR A 69 -6.14 -1.83 -2.67
CA THR A 69 -4.81 -1.25 -2.45
C THR A 69 -4.87 0.29 -2.50
N LEU A 70 -5.56 0.85 -3.49
CA LEU A 70 -5.80 2.29 -3.62
C LEU A 70 -6.57 2.88 -2.44
N ASN A 71 -7.64 2.23 -1.97
CA ASN A 71 -8.40 2.66 -0.80
C ASN A 71 -7.56 2.62 0.48
N ASN A 72 -6.74 1.58 0.65
CA ASN A 72 -5.83 1.48 1.80
C ASN A 72 -4.75 2.57 1.78
N LEU A 73 -4.18 2.87 0.60
CA LEU A 73 -3.21 3.95 0.42
C LEU A 73 -3.88 5.32 0.63
N GLY A 74 -5.10 5.52 0.11
CA GLY A 74 -5.88 6.74 0.30
C GLY A 74 -6.19 7.05 1.77
N LEU A 75 -6.60 6.04 2.55
CA LEU A 75 -6.77 6.16 4.01
C LEU A 75 -5.45 6.52 4.72
N PHE A 76 -4.33 6.03 4.21
CA PHE A 76 -3.02 6.30 4.75
C PHE A 76 -2.58 7.74 4.48
N LEU A 77 -2.72 8.20 3.24
CA LEU A 77 -2.45 9.58 2.83
C LEU A 77 -3.37 10.58 3.53
N GLN A 78 -4.63 10.22 3.74
CA GLN A 78 -5.59 11.05 4.50
C GLN A 78 -5.17 11.17 5.98
N ARG A 79 -4.71 10.08 6.61
CA ARG A 79 -4.11 10.12 7.96
C ARG A 79 -2.83 10.95 7.99
N LYS A 80 -1.97 10.87 6.97
CA LYS A 80 -0.72 11.64 6.86
C LYS A 80 -1.02 13.14 6.72
N SER A 81 -2.03 13.50 5.93
CA SER A 81 -2.53 14.87 5.76
C SER A 81 -3.15 15.41 7.07
N GLN A 82 -4.00 14.64 7.74
CA GLN A 82 -4.54 15.03 9.06
C GLN A 82 -3.45 15.15 10.13
N PHE A 83 -2.43 14.30 10.10
CA PHE A 83 -1.29 14.37 11.02
C PHE A 83 -0.45 15.62 10.77
N PHE A 84 -0.22 15.99 9.52
CA PHE A 84 0.46 17.24 9.15
C PHE A 84 -0.32 18.46 9.64
N HIS A 85 -1.64 18.45 9.50
CA HIS A 85 -2.52 19.52 9.97
C HIS A 85 -2.56 19.62 11.51
N LEU A 86 -2.49 18.49 12.22
CA LEU A 86 -2.39 18.46 13.70
C LEU A 86 -1.01 18.93 14.19
N LEU A 87 0.06 18.61 13.46
CA LEU A 87 1.42 19.06 13.78
C LEU A 87 1.55 20.59 13.66
N GLN A 88 0.93 21.21 12.64
CA GLN A 88 0.89 22.66 12.51
C GLN A 88 0.09 23.36 13.62
N MET A 89 -0.94 22.71 14.17
CA MET A 89 -1.74 23.24 15.28
C MET A 89 -1.07 23.05 16.65
N ALA A 90 -0.19 22.05 16.79
CA ALA A 90 0.56 21.77 18.03
C ALA A 90 1.78 22.70 18.24
N HIS A 91 2.17 23.46 17.20
CA HIS A 91 3.12 24.55 17.32
C HIS A 91 2.34 25.88 17.33
N PRO A 92 1.89 26.39 18.49
CA PRO A 92 1.48 27.78 18.56
C PRO A 92 2.71 28.61 18.24
N VAL A 93 2.68 29.28 17.09
CA VAL A 93 3.62 30.33 16.72
C VAL A 93 3.48 31.40 17.81
N GLY A 94 4.35 31.31 18.81
CA GLY A 94 4.62 32.41 19.71
C GLY A 94 5.32 33.49 18.90
N ALA A 95 4.58 34.55 18.60
CA ALA A 95 5.08 35.87 18.24
C ALA A 95 4.21 36.89 18.97
#